data_AF-A0A367M1J5-F1
#
_entry.id   AF-A0A367M1J5-F1
#
_cell.length_a   1.000
_cell.length_b   1.000
_cell.length_c   1.000
_cell.angle_alpha   90.00
_cell.angle_beta   90.00
_cell.angle_gamma   90.00
#
_symmetry.space_group_name_H-M   'P 1'
#
loop_
_entity.id
_entity.type
_entity.pdbx_description
1 polymer ?
#
loop_
_entity_poly.entity_id
_entity_poly.type
_entity_poly.pdbx_seq_one_letter_code
_entity_poly.pdbx_strand_id
1 'polypeptide(L)' 'MPTLNVPQAKFLALPHKFCGFVAGFGSGKTWVGCSGLAQHAWEWPRINAGYFAPTYAQIRDIFYPTMEEVA' A
#
# COMPACT_ATOMS: atom_id res chain seq x y z
N MET A 1 -3.34 11.58 -11.58
CA MET A 1 -2.65 11.42 -10.29
C MET A 1 -3.64 10.82 -9.30
N PRO A 2 -3.31 9.69 -8.68
CA PRO A 2 -4.17 9.10 -7.65
C PRO A 2 -4.32 10.06 -6.47
N THR A 3 -5.56 10.35 -6.06
CA THR A 3 -5.86 11.29 -4.97
C THR A 3 -6.08 10.51 -3.67
N LEU A 4 -5.27 10.78 -2.65
CA LEU A 4 -5.41 10.15 -1.33
C LEU A 4 -6.41 10.93 -0.47
N ASN A 5 -7.19 10.23 0.33
CA ASN A 5 -7.99 10.89 1.37
C ASN A 5 -7.12 11.21 2.60
N VAL A 6 -7.65 12.05 3.50
CA VAL A 6 -6.89 12.56 4.66
C VAL A 6 -6.34 11.44 5.56
N PRO A 7 -7.11 10.42 5.99
CA PRO A 7 -6.57 9.28 6.75
C PRO A 7 -5.43 8.54 6.05
N GLN A 8 -5.56 8.28 4.74
CA GLN A 8 -4.56 7.57 3.95
C GLN A 8 -3.25 8.36 3.86
N ALA A 9 -3.34 9.66 3.57
CA ALA A 9 -2.19 10.55 3.51
C ALA A 9 -1.48 10.66 4.86
N LYS A 10 -2.24 10.80 5.96
CA LYS A 10 -1.67 10.81 7.32
C LYS A 10 -0.92 9.54 7.66
N PHE A 11 -1.45 8.38 7.25
CA PHE A 11 -0.80 7.09 7.48
C PHE A 11 0.53 6.96 6.73
N LEU A 12 0.58 7.34 5.45
CA LEU A 12 1.80 7.28 4.63
C LEU A 12 2.88 8.26 5.12
N ALA A 13 2.48 9.36 5.75
CA ALA A 13 3.40 10.35 6.31
C ALA A 13 3.90 10.01 7.74
N LEU A 14 3.53 8.86 8.32
CA LEU A 14 3.98 8.49 9.67
C LEU A 14 5.50 8.26 9.69
N PRO A 15 6.25 8.83 10.66
CA PRO A 15 7.70 8.70 10.74
C PRO A 15 8.16 7.36 11.37
N HIS A 16 7.24 6.41 11.57
CA HIS A 16 7.48 5.18 12.32
C HIS A 16 7.91 4.04 11.39
N LYS A 17 8.95 3.30 11.78
CA LYS A 17 9.43 2.12 11.03
C LYS A 17 8.35 1.04 10.85
N PHE A 18 7.53 0.82 11.87
CA PHE A 18 6.45 -0.16 11.85
C PHE A 18 5.13 0.56 12.15
N CYS A 19 4.18 0.43 11.24
CA CYS A 19 2.87 1.07 11.33
C CYS A 19 1.78 0.10 10.84
N GLY A 20 0.54 0.32 11.29
CA GLY A 20 -0.62 -0.48 10.90
C GLY A 20 -1.81 0.39 10.54
N PHE A 21 -2.37 0.20 9.35
CA PHE A 21 -3.57 0.90 8.90
C PHE A 21 -4.80 0.02 9.12
N VAL A 22 -5.53 0.27 10.23
CA VAL A 22 -6.73 -0.50 10.60
C VAL A 22 -7.97 0.29 10.20
N ALA A 23 -8.75 -0.24 9.27
CA ALA A 23 -9.94 0.42 8.76
C ALA A 23 -11.01 -0.57 8.24
N GLY A 24 -12.27 -0.10 8.17
CA GLY A 24 -13.41 -0.89 7.72
C GLY A 24 -13.32 -1.35 6.25
N PHE A 25 -14.24 -2.21 5.82
CA PHE A 25 -14.37 -2.59 4.40
C PHE A 25 -14.62 -1.35 3.52
N GLY A 26 -14.08 -1.32 2.30
CA GLY A 26 -14.24 -0.18 1.38
C GLY A 26 -13.40 1.07 1.68
N SER A 27 -12.62 1.11 2.77
CA SER A 27 -11.81 2.28 3.16
C SER A 27 -10.52 2.50 2.34
N GLY A 28 -10.24 1.63 1.36
CA GLY A 28 -9.03 1.72 0.54
C GLY A 28 -7.75 1.23 1.22
N LYS A 29 -7.82 0.26 2.13
CA LYS A 29 -6.62 -0.32 2.79
C LYS A 29 -5.57 -0.83 1.80
N THR A 30 -6.03 -1.57 0.78
CA THR A 30 -5.13 -2.11 -0.25
C THR A 30 -4.43 -0.99 -1.01
N TRP A 31 -5.19 0.06 -1.35
CA TRP A 31 -4.66 1.25 -2.04
C TRP A 31 -3.52 1.89 -1.24
N VAL A 32 -3.74 2.13 0.06
CA VAL A 32 -2.70 2.67 0.96
C VAL A 32 -1.46 1.79 1.00
N GLY A 33 -1.65 0.47 1.13
CA GLY A 33 -0.53 -0.47 1.15
C GLY A 33 0.28 -0.43 -0.15
N CYS A 34 -0.40 -0.35 -1.30
CA CYS A 34 0.23 -0.26 -2.61
C CYS A 34 0.97 1.08 -2.78
N SER A 35 0.35 2.20 -2.41
CA SER A 35 0.99 3.52 -2.44
C SER A 35 2.23 3.58 -1.55
N GLY A 36 2.19 2.96 -0.35
CA GLY A 36 3.35 2.89 0.53
C GLY A 36 4.48 2.03 -0.04
N LEU A 37 4.16 0.92 -0.70
CA LEU A 37 5.16 0.11 -1.41
C LEU A 37 5.77 0.84 -2.61
N ALA A 38 4.96 1.56 -3.38
CA ALA A 38 5.43 2.38 -4.49
C ALA A 38 6.36 3.52 -3.99
N GLN A 39 5.97 4.20 -2.91
CA GLN A 39 6.81 5.21 -2.26
C GLN A 39 8.13 4.61 -1.77
N HIS A 40 8.09 3.44 -1.12
CA HIS A 40 9.30 2.75 -0.66
C HIS A 40 10.23 2.37 -1.82
N ALA A 41 9.69 1.86 -2.93
CA ALA A 41 10.46 1.53 -4.12
C ALA A 41 11.10 2.78 -4.75
N TRP A 42 10.42 3.92 -4.71
CA TRP A 42 10.95 5.20 -5.19
C TRP A 42 12.09 5.74 -4.31
N GLU A 43 11.90 5.72 -2.99
CA GLU A 43 12.90 6.22 -2.03
C GLU A 43 14.12 5.29 -1.91
N TRP A 44 13.92 3.97 -2.08
CA TRP A 44 14.96 2.95 -1.93
C TRP A 44 14.92 1.88 -3.04
N PRO A 45 15.29 2.22 -4.29
CA PRO A 45 15.10 1.37 -5.48
C PRO A 45 15.87 0.04 -5.49
N ARG A 46 16.81 -0.15 -4.55
CA ARG A 46 17.63 -1.37 -4.44
C ARG A 46 17.24 -2.25 -3.25
N ILE A 47 16.19 -1.89 -2.53
CA ILE A 47 15.69 -2.65 -1.38
C ILE A 47 14.44 -3.41 -1.83
N ASN A 48 14.49 -4.73 -1.70
CA ASN A 48 13.35 -5.57 -2.02
C ASN A 48 12.25 -5.41 -0.96
N ALA A 49 11.02 -5.15 -1.39
CA ALA A 49 9.84 -5.15 -0.54
C ALA A 49 9.01 -6.42 -0.73
N GLY A 50 8.38 -6.91 0.34
CA GLY A 50 7.51 -8.09 0.31
C GLY A 50 6.06 -7.73 0.62
N TYR A 51 5.13 -8.32 -0.11
CA TYR A 51 3.70 -8.29 0.20
C TYR A 51 3.23 -9.71 0.58
N PHE A 52 2.52 -9.82 1.70
CA PHE A 52 2.06 -11.10 2.24
C PHE A 52 0.55 -11.04 2.47
N ALA A 53 -0.15 -12.05 1.99
CA ALA A 53 -1.59 -12.22 2.22
C ALA A 53 -1.90 -13.69 2.53
N PRO A 54 -3.03 -13.97 3.22
CA PRO A 54 -3.45 -15.33 3.55
C PRO A 54 -3.55 -16.32 2.38
N THR A 55 -3.85 -15.87 1.16
CA THR A 55 -3.95 -16.74 -0.03
C THR A 55 -3.33 -16.11 -1.28
N TYR A 56 -2.90 -16.96 -2.22
CA TYR A 56 -2.38 -16.50 -3.52
C TYR A 56 -3.41 -15.73 -4.35
N ALA A 57 -4.70 -16.04 -4.23
CA ALA A 57 -5.75 -15.30 -4.92
C ALA A 57 -5.82 -13.84 -4.46
N GLN A 58 -5.60 -13.56 -3.16
CA GLN A 58 -5.54 -12.19 -2.66
C GLN A 58 -4.33 -11.42 -3.21
N ILE A 59 -3.22 -12.10 -3.47
CA ILE A 59 -2.04 -11.47 -4.09
C ILE A 59 -2.30 -11.24 -5.58
N ARG A 60 -2.69 -12.29 -6.31
CA ARG A 60 -2.88 -12.27 -7.77
C ARG A 60 -4.02 -11.35 -8.20
N ASP A 61 -5.18 -11.47 -7.56
CA ASP A 61 -6.43 -10.89 -8.06
C ASP A 61 -6.78 -9.55 -7.40
N ILE A 62 -6.09 -9.16 -6.32
CA ILE A 62 -6.33 -7.90 -5.62
C ILE A 62 -5.06 -7.04 -5.61
N PHE A 63 -3.93 -7.55 -5.11
CA PHE A 63 -2.72 -6.75 -4.94
C PHE A 63 -2.10 -6.30 -6.26
N TYR A 64 -1.82 -7.22 -7.19
CA TYR A 64 -1.18 -6.85 -8.47
C TYR A 64 -2.01 -5.84 -9.29
N PRO A 65 -3.33 -6.03 -9.48
CA PRO A 65 -4.15 -5.01 -10.14
C PRO A 65 -4.11 -3.66 -9.42
N THR A 66 -4.17 -3.64 -8.08
CA THR A 66 -4.12 -2.38 -7.32
C THR A 66 -2.75 -1.68 -7.45
N MET A 67 -1.66 -2.44 -7.53
CA MET A 67 -0.32 -1.87 -7.76
C MET A 67 -0.23 -1.19 -9.13
N GLU A 68 -0.79 -1.80 -10.17
CA GLU A 68 -0.83 -1.20 -11.52
C GLU A 68 -1.68 0.08 -11.58
N GLU A 69 -2.74 0.18 -10.77
CA GLU A 69 -3.57 1.39 -10.69
C GLU A 69 -2.88 2.55 -9.95
N VAL A 70 -1.96 2.24 -9.03
CA VAL A 70 -1.29 3.23 -8.16
C VAL A 70 0.02 3.74 -8.75
N ALA A 71 0.73 2.91 -9.54
CA ALA A 71 2.08 3.17 -10.05
C ALA A 71 2.12 3.87 -11.43
#